data_AF-A0A975C0N5-F1
#
_entry.id   AF-A0A975C0N5-F1
#
_cell.length_a   1.000
_cell.length_b   1.000
_cell.length_c   1.000
_cell.angle_alpha   90.00
_cell.angle_beta   90.00
_cell.angle_gamma   90.00
#
_symmetry.space_group_name_H-M   'P 1'
#
loop_
_entity.id
_entity.type
_entity.pdbx_description
1 polymer ?
#
loop_
_entity_poly.entity_id
_entity_poly.type
_entity_poly.pdbx_seq_one_letter_code
_entity_poly.pdbx_strand_id
1 'polypeptide(L)' 'MKEDFKDSVDLHIYKNDSEEAKDFEIRSSTNVFVNEESVPLEAALSNDKMKAYLQEKI' A
#
# COMPACT_ATOMS: atom_id res chain seq x y z
N MET A 1 -5.67 7.00 8.54
CA MET A 1 -5.75 6.17 7.32
C MET A 1 -7.01 5.33 7.23
N LYS A 2 -7.20 4.28 8.04
CA LYS A 2 -8.44 3.47 7.97
C LYS A 2 -9.69 4.27 8.36
N GLU A 3 -9.55 5.30 9.18
CA GLU A 3 -10.65 6.23 9.51
C GLU A 3 -10.92 7.23 8.37
N ASP A 4 -9.88 7.70 7.68
CA ASP A 4 -10.00 8.67 6.57
C ASP A 4 -10.54 8.04 5.26
N PHE A 5 -10.26 6.76 5.02
CA PHE A 5 -10.59 6.07 3.75
C PHE A 5 -11.42 4.80 3.95
N LYS A 6 -12.14 4.72 5.08
CA LYS A 6 -12.80 3.49 5.55
C LYS A 6 -13.72 2.82 4.53
N ASP A 7 -14.38 3.61 3.70
CA ASP A 7 -15.31 3.17 2.65
C ASP A 7 -14.69 3.13 1.24
N SER A 8 -13.46 3.62 1.09
CA SER A 8 -12.81 3.81 -0.23
C SER A 8 -11.55 2.97 -0.41
N VAL A 9 -11.02 2.37 0.66
CA VAL A 9 -9.82 1.52 0.63
C VAL A 9 -10.10 0.20 1.33
N ASP A 10 -9.99 -0.89 0.57
CA ASP A 10 -9.94 -2.23 1.14
C ASP A 10 -8.47 -2.60 1.41
N LEU A 11 -8.13 -2.81 2.69
CA LEU A 11 -6.76 -3.03 3.13
C LEU A 11 -6.53 -4.52 3.40
N HIS A 12 -5.67 -5.12 2.59
CA HIS A 12 -5.15 -6.46 2.82
C HIS A 12 -3.68 -6.42 3.26
N ILE A 13 -3.33 -7.26 4.22
CA ILE A 13 -1.95 -7.41 4.71
C ILE A 13 -1.56 -8.87 4.53
N TYR A 14 -0.60 -9.10 3.64
CA TYR A 14 -0.07 -10.41 3.34
C TYR A 14 1.35 -10.54 3.88
N LYS A 15 1.78 -11.78 4.17
CA LYS A 15 3.19 -12.08 4.38
C LYS A 15 3.88 -12.21 3.03
N ASN A 16 5.19 -11.93 2.97
CA ASN A 16 5.97 -12.04 1.73
C ASN A 16 5.98 -13.45 1.10
N ASP A 17 5.63 -14.49 1.87
CA ASP A 17 5.54 -15.88 1.41
C ASP A 17 4.11 -16.30 1.01
N SER A 18 3.13 -15.37 1.07
CA SER A 18 1.74 -15.65 0.71
C SER A 18 1.58 -15.76 -0.80
N GLU A 19 0.52 -16.39 -1.28
CA GLU A 19 0.33 -16.58 -2.73
C GLU A 19 0.16 -15.24 -3.46
N GLU A 20 -0.53 -14.32 -2.80
CA GLU A 20 -0.79 -12.95 -3.22
C GLU A 20 0.49 -12.12 -3.36
N ALA A 21 1.56 -12.50 -2.64
CA ALA A 21 2.85 -11.84 -2.72
C ALA A 21 3.74 -12.37 -3.86
N LYS A 22 3.44 -13.54 -4.44
CA LYS A 22 4.26 -14.18 -5.48
C LYS A 22 4.31 -13.38 -6.78
N ASP A 23 3.27 -12.60 -7.07
CA ASP A 23 3.17 -11.79 -8.29
C ASP A 23 3.92 -10.46 -8.19
N PHE A 24 4.37 -10.08 -6.99
CA PHE A 24 4.99 -8.79 -6.73
C PHE A 24 6.50 -8.90 -6.47
N GLU A 25 7.27 -7.97 -7.01
CA GLU A 25 8.71 -7.88 -6.74
C GLU A 25 8.95 -7.23 -5.36
N ILE A 26 9.01 -8.05 -4.32
CA ILE A 26 9.24 -7.64 -2.94
C ILE A 26 10.74 -7.41 -2.72
N ARG A 27 11.17 -6.13 -2.74
CA ARG A 27 12.59 -5.75 -2.57
C ARG A 27 12.96 -5.40 -1.13
N SER A 28 12.01 -5.42 -0.21
CA SER A 28 12.20 -5.02 1.20
C SER A 28 11.21 -5.70 2.12
N SER A 29 11.43 -5.63 3.44
CA SER A 29 10.57 -6.28 4.44
C SER A 29 9.12 -5.77 4.44
N THR A 30 8.90 -4.52 4.04
CA THR A 30 7.57 -3.90 3.96
C THR A 30 7.41 -3.25 2.60
N ASN A 31 6.45 -3.73 1.81
CA ASN A 31 6.07 -3.11 0.53
C ASN A 31 4.58 -2.82 0.61
N VAL A 32 4.19 -1.67 0.06
CA VAL A 32 2.79 -1.25 0.00
C VAL A 32 2.44 -1.10 -1.47
N PHE A 33 1.30 -1.66 -1.85
CA PHE A 33 0.77 -1.59 -3.20
C PHE A 33 -0.63 -0.99 -3.15
N VAL A 34 -0.95 -0.15 -4.13
CA VAL A 34 -2.28 0.45 -4.32
C VAL A 34 -2.68 0.19 -5.76
N ASN A 35 -3.80 -0.52 -5.98
CA ASN A 35 -4.23 -0.96 -7.32
C ASN A 35 -3.11 -1.66 -8.09
N GLU A 36 -2.41 -2.60 -7.43
CA GLU A 36 -1.28 -3.37 -7.99
C GLU A 36 -0.02 -2.54 -8.32
N GLU A 37 -0.03 -1.22 -8.12
CA GLU A 37 1.13 -0.36 -8.30
C GLU A 37 1.93 -0.21 -6.99
N SER A 38 3.26 -0.32 -7.10
CA SER A 38 4.17 -0.12 -5.97
C SER A 38 4.15 1.33 -5.49
N VAL A 39 3.91 1.52 -4.20
CA VAL A 39 4.00 2.82 -3.55
C VAL A 39 5.46 3.12 -3.21
N PRO A 40 5.95 4.35 -3.51
CA PRO A 40 7.30 4.77 -3.11
C PRO A 40 7.49 4.65 -1.59
N LEU A 41 8.66 4.17 -1.17
CA LEU A 41 8.98 3.97 0.25
C LEU A 41 8.77 5.25 1.09
N GLU A 42 9.12 6.41 0.55
CA GLU A 42 8.91 7.69 1.22
C GLU A 42 7.43 8.01 1.51
N ALA A 43 6.54 7.63 0.59
CA ALA A 43 5.11 7.76 0.79
C ALA A 43 4.64 6.72 1.81
N ALA A 44 5.01 5.44 1.63
CA ALA A 44 4.63 4.35 2.53
C ALA A 44 5.04 4.56 4.00
N LEU A 45 6.15 5.26 4.26
CA LEU A 45 6.65 5.54 5.61
C LEU A 45 6.04 6.79 6.27
N SER A 46 5.30 7.62 5.54
CA SER A 46 4.75 8.89 6.05
C SER A 46 3.24 8.96 5.90
N ASN A 47 2.54 9.27 7.00
CA ASN A 47 1.09 9.32 7.01
C ASN A 47 0.53 10.37 6.04
N ASP A 48 1.07 11.60 6.09
CA ASP A 48 0.69 12.70 5.19
C ASP A 48 0.98 12.40 3.72
N LYS A 49 2.19 11.89 3.41
CA LYS A 49 2.56 11.59 2.02
C LYS A 49 1.70 10.47 1.43
N MET A 50 1.46 9.41 2.19
CA MET A 50 0.58 8.31 1.75
C MET A 50 -0.87 8.77 1.63
N LYS A 51 -1.35 9.67 2.50
CA LYS A 51 -2.68 10.25 2.36
C LYS A 51 -2.80 11.05 1.06
N ALA A 52 -1.84 11.91 0.75
CA ALA A 52 -1.81 12.65 -0.51
C ALA A 52 -1.75 11.69 -1.72
N TYR A 53 -0.90 10.67 -1.68
CA TYR A 53 -0.79 9.65 -2.72
C TYR A 53 -2.12 8.93 -2.99
N LEU A 54 -2.84 8.55 -1.92
CA LEU A 54 -4.15 7.92 -2.03
C LEU A 54 -5.21 8.87 -2.61
N GLN A 55 -5.19 10.16 -2.23
CA GLN A 55 -6.13 11.16 -2.77
C GLN A 55 -5.95 11.43 -4.27
N GLU A 56 -4.77 11.14 -4.84
CA GLU A 56 -4.55 11.25 -6.29
C GLU A 56 -5.00 10.01 -7.06
N LYS A 57 -5.13 8.85 -6.38
CA LYS A 57 -5.41 7.55 -6.99
C LYS A 57 -6.85 7.06 -6.80
N ILE A 58 -7.60 7.67 -5.87
CA ILE A 58 -8.99 7.36 -5.51
C ILE A 58 -9.88 8.57 -5.80
#